data_AF-A0A852JQC4-F1
#
_entry.id   AF-A0A852JQC4-F1
#
_cell.length_a   1.000
_cell.length_b   1.000
_cell.length_c   1.000
_cell.angle_alpha   90.00
_cell.angle_beta   90.00
_cell.angle_gamma   90.00
#
_symmetry.space_group_name_H-M   'P 1'
#
loop_
_entity.id
_entity.type
_entity.pdbx_description
1 polymer ?
#
loop_
_entity_poly.entity_id
_entity_poly.type
_entity_poly.pdbx_seq_one_letter_code
_entity_poly.pdbx_strand_id
1 'polypeptide(L)'
;VIIGTGVSAGMNLHDSYKVDVVGNIPQGLRAPAVPDIELIPAIFVDAVAIAIVGFSMAVSMAKIFALKHGYTIDGNQELIALGICNSVGSFFQTIAITCSMSRSLVQESTGGKTQIAGALSAVMVLLVIVAIGYLFEPLPQ
;
A
#
# COMPACT_ATOMS: atom_id res chain seq x y z
N VAL A 1 -3.82 1.37 17.14
CA VAL A 1 -3.58 -0.03 16.71
C VAL A 1 -3.12 -0.88 17.88
N ILE A 2 -1.84 -0.86 18.30
CA ILE A 2 -1.31 -1.77 19.35
C ILE A 2 -2.15 -1.78 20.64
N ILE A 3 -2.42 -0.61 21.24
CA ILE A 3 -3.24 -0.52 22.46
C ILE A 3 -4.67 -1.00 22.20
N GLY A 4 -5.26 -0.65 21.06
CA GLY A 4 -6.61 -1.06 20.69
C GLY A 4 -6.74 -2.57 20.53
N THR A 5 -5.77 -3.20 19.86
CA THR A 5 -5.65 -4.66 19.76
C THR A 5 -5.49 -5.30 21.13
N GLY A 6 -4.62 -4.75 22.00
CA GLY A 6 -4.39 -5.29 23.35
C GLY A 6 -5.63 -5.20 24.26
N VAL A 7 -6.34 -4.07 24.22
CA VAL A 7 -7.60 -3.89 24.96
C VAL A 7 -8.69 -4.82 24.41
N SER A 8 -8.83 -4.89 23.08
CA SER A 8 -9.82 -5.75 22.43
C SER A 8 -9.61 -7.23 22.74
N ALA A 9 -8.36 -7.68 22.71
CA ALA A 9 -7.98 -9.04 23.09
C ALA A 9 -8.18 -9.31 24.59
N GLY A 10 -7.79 -8.37 25.46
CA GLY A 10 -7.87 -8.54 26.92
C GLY A 10 -9.31 -8.52 27.47
N MET A 11 -10.19 -7.72 26.86
CA MET A 11 -11.60 -7.60 27.27
C MET A 11 -12.55 -8.45 26.42
N ASN A 12 -12.03 -9.21 25.45
CA ASN A 12 -12.78 -10.02 24.49
C ASN A 12 -14.01 -9.27 23.91
N LEU A 13 -13.72 -8.12 23.27
CA LEU A 13 -14.74 -7.18 22.77
C LEU A 13 -15.67 -7.81 21.72
N HIS A 14 -15.14 -8.74 20.93
CA HIS A 14 -15.92 -9.42 19.90
C HIS A 14 -17.00 -10.31 20.52
N ASP A 15 -16.62 -11.22 21.42
CA ASP A 15 -17.58 -12.18 22.00
C ASP A 15 -18.53 -11.52 23.00
N SER A 16 -18.01 -10.58 23.81
CA SER A 16 -18.77 -9.98 24.91
C SER A 16 -19.67 -8.83 24.46
N TYR A 17 -19.24 -8.06 23.44
CA TYR A 17 -19.91 -6.83 23.02
C TYR A 17 -20.28 -6.79 21.54
N LYS A 18 -20.01 -7.87 20.78
CA LYS A 18 -20.30 -7.97 19.33
C LYS A 18 -19.68 -6.83 18.53
N VAL A 19 -18.49 -6.38 18.93
CA VAL A 19 -17.72 -5.41 18.17
C VAL A 19 -17.13 -6.10 16.93
N ASP A 20 -17.26 -5.47 15.77
CA ASP A 20 -16.63 -5.95 14.55
C ASP A 20 -15.11 -5.83 14.65
N VAL A 21 -14.43 -6.95 14.40
CA VAL A 21 -12.97 -7.06 14.40
C VAL A 21 -12.47 -7.46 13.02
N VAL A 22 -11.17 -7.33 12.79
CA VAL A 22 -10.54 -7.76 11.53
C VAL A 22 -10.79 -9.25 11.26
N GLY A 23 -10.75 -10.08 12.30
CA GLY A 23 -10.96 -11.52 12.19
C GLY A 23 -9.77 -12.23 11.56
N ASN A 24 -9.99 -13.41 10.99
CA ASN A 24 -8.93 -14.29 10.49
C ASN A 24 -8.11 -13.64 9.38
N ILE A 25 -6.80 -13.48 9.60
CA ILE A 25 -5.86 -12.96 8.61
C ILE A 25 -5.10 -14.14 8.01
N PRO A 26 -5.27 -14.44 6.70
CA PRO A 26 -4.59 -15.57 6.09
C PRO A 26 -3.07 -15.38 6.20
N GLN A 27 -2.41 -16.35 6.82
CA GLN A 27 -0.95 -16.33 7.01
C GLN A 27 -0.22 -16.71 5.72
N GLY A 28 0.94 -16.09 5.52
CA GLY A 28 1.82 -16.38 4.39
C GLY A 28 1.50 -15.56 3.13
N LEU A 29 2.30 -15.79 2.09
CA LEU A 29 2.13 -15.15 0.80
C LEU A 29 1.19 -15.97 -0.08
N ARG A 30 0.25 -15.29 -0.74
CA ARG A 30 -0.55 -15.94 -1.79
C ARG A 30 0.33 -16.22 -3.01
N ALA A 31 0.12 -17.35 -3.65
CA ALA A 31 0.81 -17.71 -4.87
C ALA A 31 0.47 -16.70 -5.98
N PRO A 32 1.43 -16.38 -6.88
CA PRO A 32 1.14 -15.55 -8.03
C PRO A 32 0.00 -16.15 -8.88
N ALA A 33 -0.94 -15.31 -9.30
CA ALA A 33 -2.08 -15.67 -10.12
C ALA A 33 -2.12 -14.78 -11.37
N VAL A 34 -2.53 -15.33 -12.50
CA VAL A 34 -2.70 -14.55 -13.73
C VAL A 34 -4.00 -13.74 -13.62
N PRO A 35 -4.00 -12.43 -13.91
CA PRO A 35 -5.21 -11.62 -13.92
C PRO A 35 -6.22 -12.15 -14.96
N ASP A 36 -7.50 -12.12 -14.60
CA ASP A 36 -8.57 -12.53 -15.51
C ASP A 36 -8.77 -11.48 -16.63
N ILE A 37 -8.42 -11.89 -17.86
CA ILE A 37 -8.46 -11.04 -19.04
C ILE A 37 -9.91 -10.79 -19.48
N GLU A 38 -10.84 -11.69 -19.15
CA GLU A 38 -12.26 -11.54 -19.52
C GLU A 38 -12.92 -10.36 -18.79
N LEU A 39 -12.38 -9.96 -17.64
CA LEU A 39 -12.87 -8.81 -16.87
C LEU A 39 -12.46 -7.46 -17.47
N ILE A 40 -11.42 -7.41 -18.29
CA ILE A 40 -10.83 -6.14 -18.78
C ILE A 40 -11.87 -5.24 -19.45
N PRO A 41 -12.72 -5.72 -20.38
CA PRO A 41 -13.73 -4.87 -21.02
C PRO A 41 -14.73 -4.26 -20.04
N ALA A 42 -15.05 -4.97 -18.94
CA ALA A 42 -16.00 -4.51 -17.94
C ALA A 42 -15.43 -3.41 -17.04
N ILE A 43 -14.13 -3.45 -16.75
CA ILE A 43 -13.46 -2.52 -15.80
C ILE A 43 -12.58 -1.48 -16.49
N PHE A 44 -12.49 -1.49 -17.82
CA PHE A 44 -11.53 -0.68 -18.57
C PHE A 44 -11.67 0.82 -18.29
N VAL A 45 -12.89 1.34 -18.28
CA VAL A 45 -13.16 2.77 -18.05
C VAL A 45 -12.74 3.19 -16.66
N ASP A 46 -13.08 2.39 -15.64
CA ASP A 46 -12.71 2.65 -14.25
C ASP A 46 -11.19 2.56 -14.05
N ALA A 47 -10.54 1.57 -14.68
CA ALA A 47 -9.09 1.41 -14.63
C ALA A 47 -8.36 2.62 -15.23
N VAL A 48 -8.83 3.17 -16.35
CA VAL A 48 -8.28 4.40 -16.95
C VAL A 48 -8.43 5.59 -16.00
N ALA A 49 -9.61 5.75 -15.37
CA ALA A 49 -9.83 6.82 -14.40
C ALA A 49 -8.86 6.71 -13.20
N ILE A 50 -8.71 5.51 -12.63
CA ILE A 50 -7.78 5.24 -11.53
C ILE A 50 -6.34 5.50 -11.96
N ALA A 51 -5.94 5.10 -13.16
CA ALA A 51 -4.59 5.32 -13.67
C ALA A 51 -4.27 6.81 -13.82
N ILE A 52 -5.19 7.61 -14.36
CA ILE A 52 -5.02 9.06 -14.52
C ILE A 52 -4.89 9.75 -13.16
N VAL A 53 -5.80 9.45 -12.23
CA VAL A 53 -5.78 10.04 -10.88
C VAL A 53 -4.51 9.61 -10.13
N GLY A 54 -4.19 8.32 -10.16
CA GLY A 54 -3.01 7.76 -9.50
C GLY A 54 -1.71 8.35 -10.03
N PHE A 55 -1.57 8.48 -11.35
CA PHE A 55 -0.39 9.11 -11.96
C PHE A 55 -0.33 10.62 -11.65
N SER A 56 -1.45 11.33 -11.73
CA SER A 56 -1.53 12.76 -11.42
C SER A 56 -1.08 13.04 -9.98
N MET A 57 -1.52 12.22 -9.01
CA MET A 57 -1.08 12.33 -7.62
C MET A 57 0.42 12.06 -7.47
N ALA A 58 0.93 11.00 -8.09
CA ALA A 58 2.34 10.62 -8.03
C ALA A 58 3.25 11.71 -8.60
N VAL A 59 2.97 12.19 -9.81
CA VAL A 59 3.79 13.22 -10.47
C VAL A 59 3.68 14.56 -9.75
N SER A 60 2.52 14.90 -9.19
CA SER A 60 2.34 16.12 -8.39
C SER A 60 3.23 16.10 -7.15
N MET A 61 3.25 14.98 -6.42
CA MET A 61 4.12 14.81 -5.25
C MET A 61 5.60 14.87 -5.64
N ALA A 62 5.98 14.19 -6.72
CA ALA A 62 7.34 14.19 -7.24
C ALA A 62 7.81 15.62 -7.58
N LYS A 63 6.96 16.43 -8.23
CA LYS A 63 7.26 17.84 -8.53
C LYS A 63 7.45 18.69 -7.29
N ILE A 64 6.64 18.48 -6.25
CA ILE A 64 6.77 19.21 -4.98
C ILE A 64 8.16 18.98 -4.38
N PHE A 65 8.62 17.73 -4.31
CA PHE A 65 9.95 17.42 -3.80
C PHE A 65 11.08 17.86 -4.73
N ALA A 66 10.89 17.77 -6.05
CA ALA A 66 11.83 18.27 -7.05
C ALA A 66 12.10 19.76 -6.90
N LEU A 67 11.03 20.56 -6.74
CA LEU A 67 11.13 21.99 -6.47
C LEU A 67 11.79 22.27 -5.11
N LYS A 68 11.44 21.51 -4.08
CA LYS A 68 11.99 21.68 -2.71
C LYS A 68 13.49 21.40 -2.64
N HIS A 69 13.97 20.38 -3.35
CA HIS A 69 15.36 19.92 -3.28
C HIS A 69 16.21 20.28 -4.50
N GLY A 70 15.64 20.99 -5.49
CA GLY A 70 16.38 21.52 -6.63
C GLY A 70 16.81 20.47 -7.66
N TYR A 71 16.06 19.38 -7.83
CA TYR A 71 16.30 18.38 -8.87
C TYR A 71 15.18 18.37 -9.91
N THR A 72 15.41 17.69 -11.04
CA THR A 72 14.42 17.55 -12.12
C THR A 72 13.78 16.17 -12.11
N ILE A 73 12.51 16.10 -12.50
CA ILE A 73 11.80 14.83 -12.70
C ILE A 73 11.45 14.62 -14.17
N ASP A 74 11.40 13.36 -14.58
CA ASP A 74 10.86 12.94 -15.87
C ASP A 74 9.50 12.26 -15.67
N GLY A 75 8.43 12.91 -16.14
CA GLY A 75 7.08 12.39 -16.01
C GLY A 75 6.84 11.10 -16.79
N ASN A 76 7.53 10.90 -17.91
CA ASN A 76 7.40 9.66 -18.69
C ASN A 76 8.03 8.50 -17.92
N GLN A 77 9.17 8.73 -17.28
CA GLN A 77 9.83 7.73 -16.44
C GLN A 77 8.96 7.35 -15.23
N GLU A 78 8.32 8.33 -14.57
CA GLU A 78 7.39 8.06 -13.47
C GLU A 78 6.15 7.28 -13.94
N LEU A 79 5.62 7.57 -15.13
CA LEU A 79 4.49 6.84 -15.71
C LEU A 79 4.85 5.38 -15.99
N ILE A 80 6.00 5.14 -16.61
CA ILE A 80 6.50 3.79 -16.91
C ILE A 80 6.75 3.03 -15.61
N ALA A 81 7.40 3.66 -14.62
CA ALA A 81 7.66 3.05 -13.32
C ALA A 81 6.36 2.65 -12.61
N LEU A 82 5.37 3.54 -12.56
CA LEU A 82 4.07 3.26 -11.94
C LEU A 82 3.31 2.15 -12.69
N GLY A 83 3.39 2.15 -14.02
CA GLY A 83 2.82 1.11 -14.87
C GLY A 83 3.42 -0.27 -14.56
N ILE A 84 4.76 -0.37 -14.57
CA ILE A 84 5.47 -1.62 -14.25
C ILE A 84 5.11 -2.12 -12.84
N CYS A 85 5.09 -1.23 -11.84
CA CYS A 85 4.73 -1.59 -10.47
C CYS A 85 3.33 -2.18 -10.37
N ASN A 86 2.33 -1.56 -11.02
CA ASN A 86 0.95 -2.06 -11.01
C ASN A 86 0.79 -3.33 -11.86
N SER A 87 1.45 -3.42 -13.01
CA SER A 87 1.43 -4.62 -13.85
C SER A 87 2.04 -5.83 -13.14
N VAL A 88 3.20 -5.68 -12.51
CA VAL A 88 3.82 -6.74 -11.72
C VAL A 88 2.97 -7.07 -10.49
N GLY A 89 2.46 -6.05 -9.79
CA GLY A 89 1.60 -6.23 -8.61
C GLY A 89 0.31 -6.99 -8.91
N SER A 90 -0.25 -6.85 -10.11
CA SER A 90 -1.48 -7.55 -10.51
C SER A 90 -1.37 -9.08 -10.39
N PHE A 91 -0.17 -9.64 -10.59
CA PHE A 91 0.06 -11.08 -10.43
C PHE A 91 0.05 -11.52 -8.96
N PHE A 92 0.21 -10.61 -8.02
CA PHE A 92 0.23 -10.89 -6.58
C PHE A 92 -1.09 -10.49 -5.90
N GLN A 93 -2.17 -10.34 -6.67
CA GLN A 93 -3.51 -10.02 -6.17
C GLN A 93 -3.55 -8.70 -5.38
N THR A 94 -2.74 -7.71 -5.78
CA THR A 94 -2.73 -6.39 -5.15
C THR A 94 -3.81 -5.48 -5.73
N ILE A 95 -4.20 -4.47 -4.97
CA ILE A 95 -4.98 -3.33 -5.48
C ILE A 95 -4.07 -2.36 -6.27
N ALA A 96 -4.69 -1.47 -7.06
CA ALA A 96 -3.96 -0.40 -7.72
C ALA A 96 -3.24 0.50 -6.70
N ILE A 97 -1.96 0.78 -6.92
CA ILE A 97 -1.12 1.58 -6.03
C ILE A 97 -0.76 2.94 -6.66
N THR A 98 -0.51 3.91 -5.77
CA THR A 98 0.06 5.23 -6.11
C THR A 98 0.97 5.71 -4.96
N CYS A 99 1.47 6.94 -5.06
CA CYS A 99 2.26 7.59 -4.03
C CYS A 99 1.47 7.75 -2.71
N SER A 100 2.19 7.84 -1.60
CA SER A 100 1.61 8.08 -0.28
C SER A 100 2.18 9.37 0.29
N MET A 101 1.38 10.43 0.21
CA MET A 101 1.79 11.77 0.67
C MET A 101 2.29 11.74 2.11
N SER A 102 1.52 11.14 3.04
CA SER A 102 1.86 11.07 4.46
C SER A 102 3.18 10.34 4.71
N ARG A 103 3.39 9.17 4.08
CA ARG A 103 4.63 8.38 4.26
C ARG A 103 5.85 9.09 3.68
N SER A 104 5.72 9.67 2.50
CA SER A 104 6.81 10.40 1.86
C SER A 104 7.19 11.68 2.62
N LEU A 105 6.21 12.41 3.18
CA LEU A 105 6.48 13.60 4.01
C LEU A 105 7.18 13.23 5.33
N VAL A 106 6.80 12.13 5.96
CA VAL A 106 7.48 11.64 7.17
C VAL A 106 8.92 11.22 6.83
N GLN A 107 9.12 10.51 5.72
CA GLN A 107 10.46 10.12 5.28
C GLN A 107 11.35 11.34 4.96
N GLU A 108 10.81 12.35 4.28
CA GLU A 108 11.57 13.55 3.95
C GLU A 108 11.88 14.39 5.19
N SER A 109 10.90 14.58 6.09
CA SER A 109 11.10 15.35 7.33
C SER A 109 12.06 14.68 8.32
N THR A 110 12.20 13.35 8.26
CA THR A 110 13.22 12.60 9.01
C THR A 110 14.59 12.58 8.32
N GLY A 111 14.75 13.27 7.20
CA GLY A 111 16.02 13.42 6.49
C GLY A 111 16.36 12.29 5.51
N GLY A 112 15.38 11.47 5.11
CA GLY A 112 15.56 10.42 4.12
C GLY A 112 15.87 10.96 2.72
N LYS A 113 17.02 10.57 2.16
CA LYS A 113 17.50 11.07 0.85
C LYS A 113 17.55 10.02 -0.26
N THR A 114 17.32 8.74 0.08
CA THR A 114 17.47 7.62 -0.86
C THR A 114 16.25 6.71 -0.83
N GLN A 115 16.05 5.95 -1.90
CA GLN A 115 14.96 4.97 -2.02
C GLN A 115 15.13 3.73 -1.13
N ILE A 116 16.29 3.60 -0.46
CA ILE A 116 16.57 2.51 0.48
C ILE A 116 15.55 2.51 1.63
N ALA A 117 15.09 3.69 2.07
CA ALA A 117 14.04 3.78 3.09
C ALA A 117 12.73 3.09 2.64
N GLY A 118 12.37 3.21 1.35
CA GLY A 118 11.23 2.49 0.76
C GLY A 118 11.44 0.97 0.74
N ALA A 119 12.65 0.51 0.39
CA ALA A 119 13.00 -0.90 0.40
C ALA A 119 12.93 -1.50 1.83
N LEU A 120 13.47 -0.79 2.82
CA LEU A 120 13.39 -1.19 4.23
C LEU A 120 11.94 -1.25 4.72
N SER A 121 11.11 -0.29 4.32
CA SER A 121 9.68 -0.28 4.60
C SER A 121 8.97 -1.49 3.99
N ALA A 122 9.29 -1.85 2.75
CA ALA A 122 8.73 -3.05 2.10
C ALA A 122 9.13 -4.34 2.83
N VAL A 123 10.39 -4.47 3.26
CA VAL A 123 10.87 -5.62 4.05
C VAL A 123 10.15 -5.71 5.39
N MET A 124 9.97 -4.57 6.08
CA MET A 124 9.19 -4.51 7.33
C MET A 124 7.75 -4.98 7.12
N VAL A 125 7.07 -4.49 6.08
CA VAL A 125 5.70 -4.91 5.76
C VAL A 125 5.64 -6.41 5.46
N LEU A 126 6.60 -6.93 4.70
CA LEU A 126 6.70 -8.36 4.42
C LEU A 126 6.84 -9.19 5.70
N LEU A 127 7.70 -8.78 6.63
CA LEU A 127 7.87 -9.45 7.92
C LEU A 127 6.59 -9.42 8.75
N VAL A 128 5.88 -8.29 8.76
CA VAL A 128 4.61 -8.17 9.47
C VAL A 128 3.58 -9.14 8.89
N ILE A 129 3.44 -9.21 7.55
CA ILE A 129 2.49 -10.11 6.89
C ILE A 129 2.80 -11.58 7.19
N VAL A 130 4.08 -11.98 7.13
CA VAL A 130 4.47 -13.39 7.24
C VAL A 130 4.53 -13.87 8.69
N ALA A 131 4.95 -13.04 9.64
CA ALA A 131 5.23 -13.49 11.01
C ALA A 131 4.33 -12.88 12.09
N ILE A 132 3.79 -11.67 11.89
CA ILE A 132 3.11 -10.90 12.96
C ILE A 132 1.61 -10.70 12.66
N GLY A 133 1.15 -11.01 11.44
CA GLY A 133 -0.21 -10.74 10.98
C GLY A 133 -1.31 -11.21 11.93
N TYR A 134 -1.15 -12.40 12.53
CA TYR A 134 -2.14 -12.97 13.46
C TYR A 134 -2.36 -12.14 14.74
N LEU A 135 -1.42 -11.28 15.14
CA LEU A 135 -1.62 -10.40 16.29
C LEU A 135 -2.74 -9.38 16.03
N PHE A 136 -3.08 -9.11 14.77
CA PHE A 136 -4.05 -8.09 14.40
C PHE A 136 -5.48 -8.63 14.25
N GLU A 137 -5.72 -9.93 14.40
CA GLU A 137 -7.07 -10.52 14.32
C GLU A 137 -8.09 -9.90 15.30
N PRO A 138 -7.75 -9.62 16.58
CA PRO A 138 -8.68 -9.00 17.51
C PRO A 138 -8.75 -7.47 17.36
N LEU A 139 -8.09 -6.87 16.37
CA LEU A 139 -8.16 -5.41 16.16
C LEU A 139 -9.61 -5.01 15.82
N PRO A 140 -10.23 -4.05 16.54
CA PRO A 140 -11.55 -3.53 16.19
C PRO A 140 -11.48 -2.70 14.89
N GLN A 141 -12.53 -2.79 14.07
CA GLN A 141 -12.65 -2.06 12.79
C GLN A 141 -12.94 -0.57 12.97
#